data_AF-A0A640XXS8-F1
#
_entry.id   AF-A0A640XXS8-F1
#
_cell.length_a   1.000
_cell.length_b   1.000
_cell.length_c   1.000
_cell.angle_alpha   90.00
_cell.angle_beta   90.00
_cell.angle_gamma   90.00
#
_symmetry.space_group_name_H-M   'P 1'
#
loop_
_entity.id
_entity.type
_entity.pdbx_description
1 polymer ?
#
loop_
_entity_poly.entity_id
_entity_poly.type
_entity_poly.pdbx_seq_one_letter_code
_entity_poly.pdbx_strand_id
1 'polypeptide(L)'
;MSSDDAPQGRDMTLPEWLSSRVVADFANDGILTCPAEAPLEEVAWMMVENRVHALVVADGADEGQVISDADLIAAADSGHFDELAARDVAGTEAVGVGRDDTLMRATQLLAEHGVTHLVVRDGEGRPTGILSTLDVARAISRR
;
A
#
# COMPACT_ATOMS: atom_id res chain seq x y z
N MET A 1 -6.78 22.91 28.33
CA MET A 1 -7.10 22.98 26.89
C MET A 1 -7.22 21.56 26.44
N SER A 2 -8.47 21.10 26.37
CA SER A 2 -8.83 19.79 25.85
C SER A 2 -8.52 19.73 24.36
N SER A 3 -8.12 18.54 23.90
CA SER A 3 -8.42 17.92 22.60
C SER A 3 -7.26 16.99 22.24
N ASP A 4 -7.22 15.83 22.89
CA ASP A 4 -6.59 14.64 22.31
C ASP A 4 -7.73 13.63 22.16
N ASP A 5 -8.58 13.90 21.16
CA ASP A 5 -9.63 12.99 20.70
C ASP A 5 -9.03 12.15 19.58
N ALA A 6 -8.08 11.27 19.95
CA ALA A 6 -7.67 10.19 19.08
C ALA A 6 -8.94 9.38 18.76
N PRO A 7 -9.24 9.09 17.48
CA PRO A 7 -10.44 8.34 17.14
C PRO A 7 -10.33 6.95 17.77
N GLN A 8 -11.10 6.76 18.84
CA GLN A 8 -11.30 5.46 19.48
C GLN A 8 -11.73 4.49 18.39
N GLY A 9 -11.02 3.36 18.30
CA GLY A 9 -11.20 2.35 17.26
C GLY A 9 -12.68 2.14 16.95
N ARG A 10 -13.07 2.50 15.73
CA ARG A 10 -14.45 2.33 15.28
C ARG A 10 -14.77 0.85 15.38
N ASP A 11 -15.76 0.48 16.17
CA ASP A 11 -16.29 -0.89 16.18
C ASP A 11 -16.83 -1.18 14.77
N MET A 12 -15.98 -1.79 13.95
CA MET A 12 -16.23 -1.95 12.53
C MET A 12 -16.98 -3.25 12.35
N THR A 13 -18.31 -3.17 12.32
CA THR A 13 -19.14 -4.30 11.94
C THR A 13 -19.03 -4.53 10.43
N LEU A 14 -18.08 -5.37 10.01
CA LEU A 14 -17.88 -5.72 8.61
C LEU A 14 -18.89 -6.80 8.16
N PRO A 15 -19.38 -6.74 6.91
CA PRO A 15 -20.25 -7.79 6.37
C PRO A 15 -19.58 -9.17 6.37
N GLU A 16 -20.30 -10.21 6.82
CA GLU A 16 -19.77 -11.58 6.94
C GLU A 16 -19.19 -12.15 5.63
N TRP A 17 -19.72 -11.76 4.46
CA TRP A 17 -19.24 -12.27 3.18
C TRP A 17 -17.80 -11.87 2.85
N LEU A 18 -17.25 -10.83 3.49
CA LEU A 18 -15.84 -10.47 3.37
C LEU A 18 -14.92 -11.56 3.96
N SER A 19 -15.42 -12.35 4.91
CA SER A 19 -14.69 -13.45 5.54
C SER A 19 -14.52 -14.65 4.61
N SER A 20 -15.34 -14.77 3.57
CA SER A 20 -15.29 -15.87 2.59
C SER A 20 -14.59 -15.51 1.27
N ARG A 21 -14.07 -14.28 1.16
CA ARG A 21 -13.37 -13.77 -0.03
C ARG A 21 -11.89 -13.58 0.32
N VAL A 22 -11.01 -13.99 -0.58
CA VAL A 22 -9.56 -13.90 -0.36
C VAL A 22 -8.96 -12.72 -1.11
N VAL A 23 -7.86 -12.17 -0.60
CA VAL A 23 -7.14 -11.04 -1.20
C VAL A 23 -6.76 -11.33 -2.65
N ALA A 24 -6.30 -12.54 -2.95
CA ALA A 24 -5.87 -12.94 -4.30
C ALA A 24 -6.95 -12.77 -5.39
N ASP A 25 -8.23 -12.78 -5.05
CA ASP A 25 -9.33 -12.62 -6.03
C ASP A 25 -9.52 -11.16 -6.49
N PHE A 26 -8.95 -10.19 -5.75
CA PHE A 26 -9.25 -8.76 -5.91
C PHE A 26 -8.00 -7.89 -6.02
N ALA A 27 -6.87 -8.31 -5.45
CA ALA A 27 -5.62 -7.60 -5.59
C ALA A 27 -5.19 -7.52 -7.05
N ASN A 28 -4.51 -6.43 -7.41
CA ASN A 28 -3.85 -6.35 -8.71
C ASN A 28 -2.56 -7.17 -8.64
N ASP A 29 -2.46 -8.16 -9.54
CA ASP A 29 -1.25 -8.96 -9.72
C ASP A 29 -0.15 -8.12 -10.37
N GLY A 30 1.06 -8.26 -9.85
CA GLY A 30 2.22 -7.54 -10.33
C GLY A 30 2.37 -6.19 -9.64
N ILE A 31 3.53 -6.00 -9.02
CA ILE A 31 3.95 -4.70 -8.53
C ILE A 31 4.96 -4.14 -9.51
N LEU A 32 4.68 -2.93 -10.01
CA LEU A 32 5.60 -2.24 -10.90
C LEU A 32 6.88 -1.87 -10.15
N THR A 33 7.97 -1.80 -10.88
CA THR A 33 9.30 -1.61 -10.32
C THR A 33 9.91 -0.31 -10.82
N CYS A 34 10.54 0.45 -9.94
CA CYS A 34 11.34 1.62 -10.31
C CYS A 34 12.82 1.43 -9.90
N PRO A 35 13.77 2.10 -10.57
CA PRO A 35 15.17 2.12 -10.15
C PRO A 35 15.36 2.79 -8.78
N ALA A 36 16.30 2.30 -7.98
CA ALA A 36 16.72 2.90 -6.71
C ALA A 36 17.09 4.39 -6.79
N GLU A 37 17.73 4.80 -7.89
CA GLU A 37 18.16 6.19 -8.12
C GLU A 37 17.08 7.05 -8.81
N ALA A 38 15.88 6.52 -9.06
CA ALA A 38 14.84 7.28 -9.73
C ALA A 38 14.43 8.49 -8.88
N PRO A 39 14.39 9.72 -9.44
CA PRO A 39 13.86 10.89 -8.76
C PRO A 39 12.40 10.67 -8.35
N LEU A 40 11.97 11.28 -7.24
CA LEU A 40 10.60 11.11 -6.74
C LEU A 40 9.52 11.63 -7.70
N GLU A 41 9.84 12.62 -8.54
CA GLU A 41 8.96 13.06 -9.63
C GLU A 41 8.68 11.91 -10.62
N GLU A 42 9.71 11.15 -11.00
CA GLU A 42 9.59 10.02 -11.91
C GLU A 42 8.78 8.88 -11.28
N VAL A 43 9.02 8.60 -9.99
CA VAL A 43 8.22 7.64 -9.21
C VAL A 43 6.75 8.05 -9.19
N ALA A 44 6.46 9.32 -8.91
CA ALA A 44 5.09 9.85 -8.90
C ALA A 44 4.44 9.75 -10.29
N TRP A 45 5.19 10.06 -11.35
CA TRP A 45 4.72 9.90 -12.73
C TRP A 45 4.38 8.45 -13.05
N MET A 46 5.25 7.49 -12.68
CA MET A 46 4.99 6.06 -12.84
C MET A 46 3.71 5.62 -12.12
N MET A 47 3.47 6.10 -10.89
CA MET A 47 2.24 5.80 -10.14
C MET A 47 0.99 6.32 -10.86
N VAL A 48 1.01 7.57 -11.35
CA VAL A 48 -0.11 8.19 -12.06
C VAL A 48 -0.40 7.48 -13.37
N GLU A 49 0.63 7.27 -14.20
CA GLU A 49 0.49 6.68 -15.53
C GLU A 49 -0.06 5.25 -15.46
N ASN A 50 0.44 4.47 -14.49
CA ASN A 50 0.04 3.07 -14.33
C ASN A 50 -1.15 2.87 -13.39
N ARG A 51 -1.63 3.94 -12.74
CA ARG A 51 -2.73 3.91 -11.77
C ARG A 51 -2.47 2.95 -10.61
N VAL A 52 -1.25 3.01 -10.07
CA VAL A 52 -0.83 2.22 -8.92
C VAL A 52 -0.47 3.13 -7.75
N HIS A 53 -0.61 2.63 -6.53
CA HIS A 53 -0.31 3.38 -5.30
C HIS A 53 1.07 3.10 -4.72
N ALA A 54 1.77 2.12 -5.29
CA ALA A 54 3.05 1.67 -4.78
C ALA A 54 3.89 1.03 -5.88
N LEU A 55 5.21 1.15 -5.76
CA LEU A 55 6.22 0.52 -6.61
C LEU A 55 7.21 -0.25 -5.74
N VAL A 56 7.77 -1.33 -6.27
CA VAL A 56 8.99 -1.95 -5.71
C VAL A 56 10.19 -1.16 -6.19
N VAL A 57 11.08 -0.83 -5.29
CA VAL A 57 12.38 -0.29 -5.62
C VAL A 57 13.31 -1.44 -5.96
N ALA A 58 13.81 -1.45 -7.20
CA ALA A 58 14.88 -2.34 -7.62
C ALA A 58 16.22 -1.74 -7.19
N ASP A 59 16.75 -2.25 -6.08
CA ASP A 59 18.15 -2.11 -5.71
C ASP A 59 18.82 -3.49 -5.81
N GLY A 60 19.91 -3.60 -6.57
CA GLY A 60 20.56 -4.89 -6.85
C GLY A 60 21.10 -5.64 -5.63
N ALA A 61 21.02 -5.03 -4.43
CA ALA A 61 21.33 -5.65 -3.14
C ALA A 61 20.08 -5.93 -2.27
N ASP A 62 19.02 -5.14 -2.40
CA ASP A 62 17.77 -5.23 -1.64
C ASP A 62 16.57 -5.15 -2.60
N GLU A 63 16.29 -6.26 -3.28
CA GLU A 63 15.11 -6.38 -4.12
C GLU A 63 13.86 -6.55 -3.23
N GLY A 64 13.02 -5.53 -3.11
CA GLY A 64 11.71 -5.67 -2.47
C GLY A 64 11.28 -4.58 -1.50
N GLN A 65 12.08 -3.51 -1.33
CA GLN A 65 11.58 -2.31 -0.67
C GLN A 65 10.44 -1.71 -1.48
N VAL A 66 9.42 -1.21 -0.80
CA VAL A 66 8.26 -0.59 -1.44
C VAL A 66 8.29 0.89 -1.15
N ILE A 67 7.92 1.68 -2.16
CA ILE A 67 7.59 3.10 -2.04
C ILE A 67 6.12 3.30 -2.41
N SER A 68 5.40 4.03 -1.57
CA SER A 68 3.97 4.31 -1.70
C SER A 68 3.67 5.79 -1.93
N ASP A 69 2.42 6.11 -2.28
CA ASP A 69 1.96 7.50 -2.33
C ASP A 69 2.11 8.23 -0.97
N ALA A 70 1.92 7.53 0.16
CA ALA A 70 2.16 8.07 1.49
C ALA A 70 3.63 8.49 1.71
N ASP A 71 4.57 7.70 1.18
CA ASP A 71 6.00 8.00 1.22
C ASP A 71 6.34 9.26 0.41
N LEU A 72 5.74 9.42 -0.78
CA LEU A 72 5.90 10.63 -1.60
C LEU A 72 5.36 11.87 -0.89
N ILE A 73 4.23 11.76 -0.18
CA ILE A 73 3.66 12.86 0.60
C ILE A 73 4.56 13.20 1.79
N ALA A 74 5.10 12.21 2.50
CA ALA A 74 6.04 12.44 3.60
C ALA A 74 7.33 13.11 3.10
N ALA A 75 7.85 12.67 1.94
CA ALA A 75 9.01 13.30 1.32
C ALA A 75 8.72 14.75 0.89
N ALA A 76 7.52 15.04 0.39
CA ALA A 76 7.13 16.41 0.02
C ALA A 76 7.06 17.34 1.25
N ASP A 77 6.58 16.83 2.38
CA ASP A 77 6.55 17.59 3.65
C ASP A 77 7.95 17.84 4.23
N SER A 78 8.94 17.02 3.87
CA SER A 78 10.33 17.18 4.34
C SER A 78 11.06 18.43 3.81
N GLY A 79 10.55 19.03 2.73
CA GLY A 79 11.18 20.18 2.06
C GLY A 79 12.41 19.85 1.19
N HIS A 80 12.80 18.58 1.09
CA HIS A 80 13.96 18.12 0.31
C HIS A 80 13.56 17.21 -0.87
N PHE A 81 12.30 17.28 -1.32
CA PHE A 81 11.73 16.36 -2.32
C PHE A 81 12.59 16.23 -3.59
N ASP A 82 13.10 17.35 -4.11
CA ASP A 82 13.89 17.39 -5.35
C ASP A 82 15.31 16.82 -5.20
N GLU A 83 15.77 16.57 -3.95
CA GLU A 83 17.10 16.04 -3.65
C GLU A 83 17.08 14.53 -3.36
N LEU A 84 15.89 13.95 -3.17
CA LEU A 84 15.71 12.55 -2.78
C LEU A 84 15.48 11.66 -4.00
N ALA A 85 15.98 10.44 -3.93
CA ALA A 85 15.69 9.35 -4.85
C ALA A 85 14.79 8.29 -4.19
N ALA A 86 14.27 7.36 -4.99
CA ALA A 86 13.39 6.28 -4.53
C ALA A 86 13.97 5.52 -3.33
N ARG A 87 15.27 5.19 -3.34
CA ARG A 87 15.95 4.48 -2.24
C ARG A 87 15.97 5.25 -0.91
N ASP A 88 15.93 6.58 -0.97
CA ASP A 88 16.08 7.42 0.23
C ASP A 88 14.77 7.48 1.03
N VAL A 89 13.66 7.12 0.38
CA VAL A 89 12.31 7.14 0.94
C VAL A 89 11.71 5.74 1.05
N ALA A 90 12.14 4.80 0.21
CA ALA A 90 11.68 3.42 0.26
C ALA A 90 12.08 2.72 1.56
N GLY A 91 11.28 1.73 1.95
CA GLY A 91 11.57 0.91 3.14
C GLY A 91 10.78 1.31 4.39
N THR A 92 9.86 2.28 4.31
CA THR A 92 8.74 2.34 5.25
C THR A 92 8.05 0.98 5.24
N GLU A 93 7.84 0.37 6.41
CA GLU A 93 7.20 -0.94 6.52
C GLU A 93 5.75 -0.84 6.07
N ALA A 94 5.55 -0.95 4.75
CA ALA A 94 4.23 -0.87 4.15
C ALA A 94 3.37 -2.00 4.69
N VAL A 95 2.20 -1.64 5.21
CA VAL A 95 1.27 -2.59 5.84
C VAL A 95 0.96 -3.69 4.82
N GLY A 96 1.28 -4.92 5.21
CA GLY A 96 1.24 -6.08 4.34
C GLY A 96 0.06 -6.99 4.62
N VAL A 97 -0.32 -7.76 3.61
CA VAL A 97 -1.32 -8.83 3.71
C VAL A 97 -0.90 -10.02 2.83
N GLY A 98 -1.23 -11.23 3.23
CA GLY A 98 -0.99 -12.43 2.43
C GLY A 98 -2.02 -12.61 1.33
N ARG A 99 -1.66 -13.35 0.28
CA ARG A 99 -2.59 -13.70 -0.82
C ARG A 99 -3.84 -14.44 -0.35
N ASP A 100 -3.67 -15.31 0.64
CA ASP A 100 -4.72 -16.19 1.17
C ASP A 100 -5.50 -15.57 2.34
N ASP A 101 -5.10 -14.37 2.79
CA ASP A 101 -5.85 -13.65 3.81
C ASP A 101 -7.23 -13.24 3.30
N THR A 102 -8.15 -13.05 4.24
CA THR A 102 -9.51 -12.63 3.92
C THR A 102 -9.58 -11.14 3.60
N LEU A 103 -10.55 -10.74 2.76
CA LEU A 103 -10.85 -9.31 2.57
C LEU A 103 -11.29 -8.63 3.87
N MET A 104 -11.86 -9.38 4.82
CA MET A 104 -12.16 -8.86 6.16
C MET A 104 -10.88 -8.41 6.87
N ARG A 105 -9.84 -9.27 6.92
CA ARG A 105 -8.56 -8.92 7.54
C ARG A 105 -7.90 -7.74 6.83
N ALA A 106 -7.92 -7.74 5.49
CA ALA A 106 -7.39 -6.62 4.72
C ALA A 106 -8.12 -5.29 5.03
N THR A 107 -9.45 -5.32 5.10
CA THR A 107 -10.26 -4.13 5.42
C THR A 107 -9.97 -3.61 6.83
N GLN A 108 -9.77 -4.52 7.79
CA GLN A 108 -9.35 -4.15 9.14
C GLN A 108 -7.98 -3.48 9.12
N LEU A 109 -6.98 -4.03 8.43
CA LEU A 109 -5.65 -3.43 8.32
C LEU A 109 -5.69 -2.03 7.69
N LEU A 110 -6.43 -1.86 6.58
CA LEU A 110 -6.62 -0.55 5.96
C LEU A 110 -7.17 0.47 6.97
N ALA A 111 -8.17 0.08 7.77
CA ALA A 111 -8.80 0.94 8.76
C ALA A 111 -7.94 1.20 10.01
N GLU A 112 -7.29 0.16 10.54
CA GLU A 112 -6.42 0.18 11.72
C GLU A 112 -5.23 1.11 11.49
N HIS A 113 -4.62 1.03 10.31
CA HIS A 113 -3.43 1.82 9.96
C HIS A 113 -3.75 3.14 9.25
N GLY A 114 -5.02 3.38 8.89
CA GLY A 114 -5.43 4.60 8.17
C GLY A 114 -4.83 4.70 6.77
N VAL A 115 -4.51 3.57 6.14
CA VAL A 115 -3.89 3.49 4.81
C VAL A 115 -4.91 3.11 3.75
N THR A 116 -4.65 3.52 2.49
CA THR A 116 -5.56 3.30 1.37
C THR A 116 -5.25 2.07 0.54
N HIS A 117 -4.11 1.43 0.81
CA HIS A 117 -3.63 0.25 0.11
C HIS A 117 -2.74 -0.61 1.02
N LEU A 118 -2.65 -1.90 0.68
CA LEU A 118 -1.79 -2.89 1.34
C LEU A 118 -0.88 -3.54 0.31
N VAL A 119 0.34 -3.87 0.73
CA VAL A 119 1.26 -4.68 -0.07
C VAL A 119 0.89 -6.14 0.08
N VAL A 120 0.56 -6.79 -1.03
CA VAL A 120 0.28 -8.22 -1.04
C VAL A 120 1.59 -8.98 -1.12
N ARG A 121 1.83 -9.87 -0.16
CA ARG A 121 3.08 -10.64 -0.06
C ARG A 121 2.83 -12.14 -0.26
N ASP A 122 3.82 -12.83 -0.83
CA ASP A 122 3.82 -14.29 -0.88
C ASP A 122 4.27 -14.92 0.45
N GLY A 123 4.34 -16.25 0.49
CA GLY A 123 4.77 -17.01 1.67
C GLY A 123 6.23 -16.78 2.06
N GLU A 124 7.06 -16.24 1.16
CA GLU A 124 8.43 -15.82 1.44
C GLU A 124 8.54 -14.34 1.87
N GLY A 125 7.42 -13.62 1.96
CA GLY A 125 7.36 -12.21 2.34
C GLY A 125 7.64 -11.23 1.20
N ARG A 126 7.80 -11.71 -0.03
CA ARG A 126 8.11 -10.87 -1.19
C ARG A 126 6.85 -10.16 -1.69
N PRO A 127 6.93 -8.89 -2.07
CA PRO A 127 5.79 -8.17 -2.63
C PRO A 127 5.41 -8.78 -4.00
N THR A 128 4.13 -9.11 -4.16
CA THR A 128 3.57 -9.74 -5.37
C THR A 128 2.44 -8.93 -6.01
N GLY A 129 1.90 -7.95 -5.31
CA GLY A 129 0.82 -7.10 -5.80
C GLY A 129 0.39 -6.06 -4.78
N ILE A 130 -0.67 -5.33 -5.12
CA ILE A 130 -1.28 -4.30 -4.27
C ILE A 130 -2.77 -4.55 -4.15
N LEU A 131 -3.30 -4.42 -2.94
CA LEU A 131 -4.74 -4.36 -2.69
C LEU A 131 -5.10 -2.96 -2.20
N SER A 132 -5.96 -2.26 -2.94
CA SER A 132 -6.42 -0.91 -2.59
C SER A 132 -7.84 -0.91 -2.00
N THR A 133 -8.21 0.21 -1.37
CA THR A 133 -9.59 0.51 -1.00
C THR A 133 -10.55 0.48 -2.20
N LEU A 134 -10.07 0.78 -3.42
CA LEU A 134 -10.86 0.66 -4.65
C LEU A 134 -11.14 -0.80 -5.01
N ASP A 135 -10.21 -1.72 -4.74
CA ASP A 135 -10.42 -3.16 -4.96
C ASP A 135 -11.45 -3.72 -3.97
N VAL A 136 -11.41 -3.25 -2.71
CA VAL A 136 -12.46 -3.56 -1.72
C VAL A 136 -13.81 -2.99 -2.15
N ALA A 137 -13.86 -1.74 -2.63
CA ALA A 137 -15.08 -1.15 -3.17
C ALA A 137 -15.62 -1.92 -4.39
N ARG A 138 -14.72 -2.40 -5.27
CA ARG A 138 -15.07 -3.27 -6.38
C ARG A 138 -15.66 -4.59 -5.90
N ALA A 139 -15.10 -5.21 -4.86
CA ALA A 139 -15.65 -6.41 -4.24
C ALA A 139 -17.08 -6.18 -3.73
N ILE A 140 -17.32 -5.04 -3.08
CA ILE A 140 -18.65 -4.63 -2.59
C ILE A 140 -19.63 -4.42 -3.75
N SER A 141 -19.19 -3.80 -4.84
CA SER A 141 -20.04 -3.49 -6.01
C SER A 141 -20.50 -4.72 -6.80
N ARG A 142 -19.75 -5.83 -6.72
CA ARG A 142 -20.00 -7.08 -7.46
C ARG A 142 -20.67 -8.15 -6.59
N ARG A 143 -21.33 -7.73 -5.51
CA ARG A 143 -22.09 -8.60 -4.63
C ARG A 143 -23.40 -9.05 -5.27
#